data_AF-K1X6Q1-F1
#
_entry.id   AF-K1X6Q1-F1
#
_cell.length_a   1.000
_cell.length_b   1.000
_cell.length_c   1.000
_cell.angle_alpha   90.00
_cell.angle_beta   90.00
_cell.angle_gamma   90.00
#
_symmetry.space_group_name_H-M   'P 1'
#
loop_
_entity.id
_entity.type
_entity.pdbx_description
1 polymer ?
#
loop_
_entity_poly.entity_id
_entity_poly.type
_entity_poly.pdbx_seq_one_letter_code
_entity_poly.pdbx_strand_id
1 'polypeptide(L)'
;HSIETLLLFLLWLSPVFYLTEALPEPLKNLTFFNPMAWSINLIRFSLNLTVDINPFLTVFLLALVSVFFLFFGTSYFLKHKNEILKFL
;
A
#
# COMPACT_ATOMS: atom_id res chain seq x y z
N HIS A 1 -18.78 4.73 4.93
CA HIS A 1 -18.34 4.25 6.26
C HIS A 1 -17.29 3.15 6.22
N SER A 2 -17.54 1.93 5.74
CA SER A 2 -16.53 0.84 5.85
C SER A 2 -15.19 1.13 5.12
N ILE A 3 -15.26 1.80 3.96
CA ILE A 3 -14.06 2.16 3.17
C ILE A 3 -13.23 3.24 3.87
N GLU A 4 -13.88 4.23 4.46
CA GLU A 4 -13.21 5.33 5.19
C GLU A 4 -12.47 4.78 6.42
N THR A 5 -13.12 3.90 7.18
CA THR A 5 -12.49 3.24 8.34
C THR A 5 -11.31 2.38 7.92
N LEU A 6 -11.42 1.65 6.81
CA LEU A 6 -10.33 0.84 6.28
C LEU A 6 -9.14 1.71 5.84
N LEU A 7 -9.40 2.82 5.15
CA LEU A 7 -8.35 3.77 4.73
C LEU A 7 -7.64 4.39 5.94
N LEU A 8 -8.41 4.84 6.94
CA LEU A 8 -7.84 5.38 8.17
C LEU A 8 -7.01 4.33 8.89
N PHE A 9 -7.50 3.10 8.99
CA PHE A 9 -6.74 2.00 9.60
C PHE A 9 -5.42 1.74 8.87
N LEU A 10 -5.44 1.66 7.53
CA LEU A 10 -4.22 1.47 6.73
C LEU A 10 -3.24 2.64 6.83
N LEU A 11 -3.76 3.86 6.98
CA LEU A 11 -2.94 5.06 7.18
C LEU A 11 -2.24 5.03 8.55
N TRP A 12 -2.95 4.64 9.61
CA TRP A 12 -2.37 4.45 10.94
C TRP A 12 -1.42 3.26 11.04
N LEU A 13 -1.61 2.23 10.23
CA LEU A 13 -0.69 1.09 10.13
C LEU A 13 0.58 1.43 9.34
N SER A 14 0.56 2.52 8.56
CA SER A 14 1.71 3.03 7.83
C SER A 14 2.55 3.95 8.71
N PRO A 15 3.88 3.94 8.59
CA PRO A 15 4.76 4.76 9.43
C PRO A 15 4.80 6.20 8.91
N VAL A 16 3.64 6.87 8.86
CA VAL A 16 3.54 8.28 8.48
C VAL A 16 3.91 9.16 9.67
N PHE A 17 3.36 8.85 10.85
CA PHE A 17 3.47 9.67 12.05
C PHE A 17 4.48 9.15 13.09
N TYR A 18 5.11 8.01 12.82
CA TYR A 18 6.02 7.35 13.76
C TYR A 18 7.18 6.65 13.03
N LEU A 19 8.21 6.31 13.79
CA LEU A 19 9.32 5.47 13.36
C LEU A 19 8.98 4.00 13.59
N THR A 20 9.28 3.13 12.62
CA THR A 20 8.93 1.70 12.73
C THR A 20 9.65 0.99 13.87
N GLU A 21 10.79 1.54 14.32
CA GLU A 21 11.58 1.07 15.45
C GLU A 21 10.87 1.20 16.80
N ALA A 22 9.89 2.10 16.92
CA ALA A 22 9.09 2.26 18.12
C ALA A 22 8.01 1.18 18.29
N LEU A 23 7.77 0.36 17.25
CA LEU A 23 6.76 -0.69 17.28
C LEU A 23 7.34 -2.02 17.77
N PRO A 24 6.54 -2.82 18.52
CA PRO A 24 6.90 -4.21 18.82
C PRO A 24 6.95 -5.04 17.52
N GLU A 25 7.82 -6.06 17.48
CA GLU A 25 8.08 -6.89 16.30
C GLU A 25 6.85 -7.36 15.49
N PRO A 26 5.77 -7.88 16.11
CA PRO A 26 4.60 -8.32 15.33
C PRO A 26 3.93 -7.16 14.58
N LEU A 27 3.86 -5.97 15.19
CA LEU A 27 3.28 -4.78 14.54
C LEU A 27 4.21 -4.22 13.47
N LYS A 28 5.53 -4.26 13.72
CA LYS A 28 6.54 -3.86 12.75
C LYS A 28 6.43 -4.67 11.46
N ASN A 29 6.29 -5.99 11.58
CA ASN A 29 6.12 -6.89 10.43
C ASN A 29 4.83 -6.61 9.65
N LEU A 30 3.72 -6.30 10.36
CA LEU A 30 2.46 -5.93 9.71
C LEU A 30 2.56 -4.62 8.92
N THR A 31 3.27 -3.63 9.46
CA THR A 31 3.54 -2.37 8.75
C THR A 31 4.28 -2.62 7.44
N PHE A 32 5.22 -3.56 7.39
CA PHE A 32 5.95 -3.90 6.18
C PHE A 32 5.16 -4.71 5.14
N PHE A 33 3.98 -5.20 5.47
CA PHE A 33 3.08 -5.83 4.48
C PHE A 33 2.18 -4.80 3.77
N ASN A 34 2.10 -3.58 4.30
CA ASN A 34 1.23 -2.54 3.76
C ASN A 34 1.90 -1.80 2.58
N PRO A 35 1.32 -1.82 1.36
CA PRO A 35 1.87 -1.08 0.22
C PRO A 35 2.00 0.43 0.46
N MET A 36 1.16 1.00 1.34
CA MET A 36 1.26 2.41 1.69
C MET A 36 2.52 2.72 2.50
N ALA A 37 2.97 1.79 3.36
CA ALA A 37 4.24 1.92 4.07
C ALA A 37 5.43 1.93 3.11
N TRP A 38 5.37 1.12 2.05
CA TRP A 38 6.39 1.11 0.99
C TRP A 38 6.46 2.47 0.27
N SER A 39 5.32 3.05 -0.07
CA SER A 39 5.28 4.38 -0.69
C SER A 39 5.89 5.45 0.21
N ILE A 40 5.61 5.43 1.52
CA ILE A 40 6.22 6.34 2.49
C ILE A 40 7.73 6.14 2.59
N ASN A 41 8.22 4.90 2.59
CA ASN A 41 9.65 4.60 2.59
C ASN A 41 10.36 5.17 1.34
N LEU A 42 9.73 5.13 0.17
CA LEU A 42 10.27 5.75 -1.05
C LEU A 42 10.25 7.28 -0.99
N ILE A 43 9.21 7.88 -0.42
CA ILE A 43 9.16 9.34 -0.21
C ILE A 43 10.31 9.75 0.72
N ARG A 44 10.51 9.04 1.84
CA ARG A 44 11.65 9.28 2.75
C ARG A 44 12.98 9.16 2.02
N PHE A 45 13.15 8.13 1.19
CA PHE A 45 14.34 7.96 0.37
C PHE A 45 14.58 9.15 -0.57
N SER A 46 13.54 9.63 -1.26
CA SER A 46 13.66 10.80 -2.16
C SER A 46 14.01 12.10 -1.44
N LEU A 47 13.68 12.20 -0.15
CA LEU A 47 13.99 13.34 0.71
C LEU A 47 15.32 13.17 1.47
N ASN A 48 16.12 12.13 1.16
CA ASN A 48 17.34 11.78 1.88
C ASN A 48 17.14 11.58 3.40
N LEU A 49 15.96 11.10 3.80
CA LEU A 49 15.65 10.75 5.18
C LEU A 49 16.01 9.29 5.47
N THR A 50 16.00 8.92 6.74
CA THR A 50 16.20 7.54 7.18
C THR A 50 15.13 6.62 6.59
N VAL A 51 15.57 5.51 6.01
CA VAL A 51 14.72 4.49 5.39
C VAL A 51 14.73 3.22 6.23
N ASP A 52 13.57 2.60 6.38
CA ASP A 52 13.40 1.38 7.18
C ASP A 52 13.65 0.11 6.36
N ILE A 53 13.45 0.18 5.04
CA ILE A 53 13.60 -0.93 4.09
C ILE A 53 14.47 -0.48 2.92
N ASN A 54 15.21 -1.41 2.30
CA ASN A 54 15.93 -1.16 1.06
C ASN A 54 14.99 -0.52 0.00
N PRO A 55 15.31 0.70 -0.49
CA PRO A 55 14.45 1.42 -1.44
C PRO A 55 14.23 0.66 -2.75
N PHE A 56 15.24 -0.03 -3.27
CA PHE A 56 15.11 -0.77 -4.53
C PHE A 56 14.18 -1.98 -4.39
N LEU A 57 14.27 -2.69 -3.26
CA LEU A 57 13.31 -3.76 -2.93
C LEU A 57 11.89 -3.21 -2.81
N THR A 58 11.76 -2.03 -2.19
CA THR A 58 10.47 -1.34 -2.01
C THR A 58 9.83 -0.99 -3.36
N VAL A 59 10.60 -0.44 -4.31
CA VAL A 59 10.12 -0.17 -5.69
C VAL A 59 9.68 -1.45 -6.38
N PHE A 60 10.48 -2.52 -6.29
CA PHE A 60 10.17 -3.80 -6.92
C PHE A 60 8.85 -4.39 -6.40
N LEU A 61 8.64 -4.40 -5.08
CA LEU A 61 7.41 -4.89 -4.46
C LEU A 61 6.19 -4.04 -4.84
N LEU A 62 6.33 -2.71 -4.88
CA LEU A 62 5.26 -1.82 -5.32
C LEU A 62 4.89 -2.06 -6.79
N ALA A 63 5.87 -2.26 -7.67
CA ALA A 63 5.62 -2.58 -9.07
C ALA A 63 4.85 -3.90 -9.22
N LEU A 64 5.27 -4.93 -8.48
CA LEU A 64 4.61 -6.25 -8.49
C LEU A 64 3.15 -6.15 -8.00
N VAL A 65 2.92 -5.46 -6.89
CA VAL A 65 1.56 -5.25 -6.35
C VAL A 65 0.71 -4.40 -7.30
N SER A 66 1.30 -3.40 -7.96
CA SER A 66 0.57 -2.57 -8.94
C SER A 66 0.14 -3.41 -10.15
N VAL A 67 1.03 -4.24 -10.70
CA VAL A 67 0.70 -5.16 -11.80
C VAL A 67 -0.38 -6.13 -11.38
N PHE A 68 -0.30 -6.70 -10.17
CA PHE A 68 -1.33 -7.58 -9.63
C PHE A 68 -2.69 -6.87 -9.58
N PHE A 69 -2.80 -5.71 -8.94
CA PHE A 69 -4.08 -5.00 -8.82
C PHE A 69 -4.62 -4.52 -10.16
N LEU A 70 -3.76 -4.10 -11.09
CA LEU A 70 -4.18 -3.74 -12.44
C LEU A 70 -4.73 -4.95 -13.18
N PHE A 71 -4.04 -6.09 -13.15
CA PHE A 71 -4.48 -7.30 -13.83
C PHE A 71 -5.82 -7.83 -13.27
N PHE A 72 -5.94 -7.95 -11.95
CA PHE A 72 -7.17 -8.42 -11.32
C PHE A 72 -8.31 -7.41 -11.46
N GLY A 73 -8.03 -6.11 -11.28
CA GLY A 73 -9.02 -5.04 -11.43
C GLY A 73 -9.57 -4.94 -12.84
N THR A 74 -8.70 -4.98 -13.85
CA THR A 74 -9.11 -4.98 -15.27
C THR A 74 -9.88 -6.23 -15.63
N SER A 75 -9.41 -7.42 -15.21
CA SER A 75 -10.12 -8.69 -15.45
C SER A 75 -11.51 -8.71 -14.81
N TYR A 76 -11.62 -8.23 -13.56
CA TYR A 76 -12.90 -8.11 -12.87
C TYR A 76 -13.84 -7.13 -13.57
N PHE A 77 -13.33 -5.96 -13.96
CA PHE A 77 -14.11 -4.96 -14.68
C PHE A 77 -14.61 -5.49 -16.03
N LEU A 78 -13.74 -6.13 -16.83
CA LEU A 78 -14.11 -6.69 -18.12
C LEU A 78 -15.20 -7.76 -17.98
N LYS A 79 -15.12 -8.60 -16.95
CA LYS A 79 -16.13 -9.64 -16.66
C LYS A 79 -17.51 -9.06 -16.35
N HIS A 80 -17.58 -7.94 -15.63
CA HIS A 80 -18.84 -7.33 -15.18
C HIS A 80 -19.22 -6.05 -15.94
N LYS A 81 -18.48 -5.72 -17.00
CA LYS A 81 -18.64 -4.48 -17.77
C LYS A 81 -20.09 -4.25 -18.21
N ASN A 82 -20.75 -5.28 -18.71
CA ASN A 82 -22.12 -5.19 -19.23
C ASN A 82 -23.17 -5.01 -18.13
N GLU A 83 -22.88 -5.39 -16.89
CA GLU A 83 -23.76 -5.15 -15.75
C GLU A 83 -23.58 -3.72 -15.25
N ILE A 84 -22.32 -3.29 -15.08
CA ILE A 84 -21.98 -1.92 -14.66
C ILE A 84 -22.55 -0.88 -15.63
N LEU A 85 -22.42 -1.11 -16.94
CA LEU A 85 -22.96 -0.20 -17.97
C LEU A 85 -24.49 -0.13 -18.01
N LYS A 86 -25.22 -1.05 -17.38
CA LYS A 86 -26.69 -0.96 -17.25
C LYS A 86 -27.13 -0.08 -16.09
N PHE A 87 -26.25 0.16 -15.12
CA PHE A 87 -26.52 1.00 -13.95
C PHE A 87 -26.05 2.46 -14.13
N LEU A 88 -25.26 2.73 -15.17
CA LEU A 88 -24.83 4.06 -15.60
C LEU A 88 -25.77 4.59 -16.70
#